data_AF-A0A645ECF7-F1
#
_entry.id   AF-A0A645ECF7-F1
#
_cell.length_a   1.000
_cell.length_b   1.000
_cell.length_c   1.000
_cell.angle_alpha   90.00
_cell.angle_beta   90.00
_cell.angle_gamma   90.00
#
_symmetry.space_group_name_H-M   'P 1'
#
loop_
_entity.id
_entity.type
_entity.pdbx_description
1 polymer ?
#
loop_
_entity_poly.entity_id
_entity_poly.type
_entity_poly.pdbx_seq_one_letter_code
_entity_poly.pdbx_strand_id
1 'polypeptide(L)'
;MINEEIKRFYKEEYAIGLKALEMINQHYQIKLPNDEASSIAFHLINASEGSELNDSVKIMQGVNDILAIVETDLGTKLNEESLDYSRFIIHLKFFMKKVLFNVGFTDNSVNNVIYSELIRENELLVNCMAHIKKYIEQKYSYTPSSEDCLYLMIHIVKIKSIQ
;
A
#
# COMPACT_ATOMS: atom_id res chain seq x y z
N MET A 1 -11.08 4.97 -10.70
CA MET A 1 -9.81 4.93 -9.94
C MET A 1 -10.06 4.31 -8.58
N ILE A 2 -10.82 4.95 -7.68
CA ILE A 2 -11.11 4.43 -6.33
C ILE A 2 -11.73 3.03 -6.35
N ASN A 3 -12.71 2.77 -7.23
CA ASN A 3 -13.40 1.46 -7.24
C ASN A 3 -12.46 0.26 -7.46
N GLU A 4 -11.52 0.37 -8.40
CA GLU A 4 -10.56 -0.71 -8.67
C GLU A 4 -9.53 -0.87 -7.55
N GLU A 5 -9.11 0.24 -6.94
CA GLU A 5 -8.19 0.20 -5.81
C GLU A 5 -8.84 -0.41 -4.56
N ILE A 6 -10.13 -0.16 -4.32
CA ILE A 6 -10.90 -0.80 -3.24
C ILE A 6 -11.02 -2.30 -3.49
N LYS A 7 -11.35 -2.72 -4.71
CA LYS A 7 -11.39 -4.15 -5.08
C LYS A 7 -10.03 -4.82 -4.88
N ARG A 8 -8.94 -4.12 -5.21
CA ARG A 8 -7.56 -4.64 -5.16
C ARG A 8 -7.02 -4.73 -3.73
N PHE A 9 -7.18 -3.67 -2.94
CA PHE A 9 -6.51 -3.51 -1.65
C PHE A 9 -7.39 -3.78 -0.43
N TYR A 10 -8.70 -3.88 -0.62
CA TYR A 10 -9.70 -4.08 0.43
C TYR A 10 -10.67 -5.19 -0.01
N LYS A 11 -10.10 -6.35 -0.32
CA LYS A 11 -10.84 -7.51 -0.86
C LYS A 11 -11.97 -7.96 0.09
N GLU A 12 -11.71 -7.93 1.39
CA GLU A 12 -12.69 -8.31 2.41
C GLU A 12 -13.83 -7.30 2.49
N GLU A 13 -13.53 -6.00 2.54
CA GLU A 13 -14.54 -4.95 2.59
C GLU A 13 -15.33 -4.88 1.29
N TYR A 14 -14.71 -5.13 0.13
CA TYR A 14 -15.40 -5.26 -1.14
C TYR A 14 -16.37 -6.46 -1.15
N ALA A 15 -15.98 -7.61 -0.59
CA ALA A 15 -16.86 -8.76 -0.45
C ALA A 15 -18.06 -8.45 0.46
N ILE A 16 -17.85 -7.70 1.54
CA ILE A 16 -18.93 -7.20 2.40
C ILE A 16 -19.83 -6.23 1.62
N GLY A 17 -19.25 -5.32 0.83
CA GLY A 17 -19.98 -4.40 -0.05
C GLY A 17 -20.86 -5.12 -1.07
N LEU A 18 -20.36 -6.20 -1.68
CA LEU A 18 -21.14 -7.06 -2.58
C LEU A 18 -22.32 -7.71 -1.85
N LYS A 19 -22.09 -8.19 -0.62
CA LYS A 19 -23.16 -8.80 0.17
C LYS A 19 -24.23 -7.78 0.58
N ALA A 20 -23.82 -6.57 0.96
CA ALA A 20 -24.74 -5.48 1.26
C ALA A 20 -25.55 -5.06 0.02
N LEU A 21 -24.91 -4.98 -1.16
CA LEU A 21 -25.57 -4.68 -2.43
C LEU A 21 -26.64 -5.74 -2.78
N GLU A 22 -26.33 -7.01 -2.55
CA GLU A 22 -27.28 -8.11 -2.72
C GLU A 22 -28.51 -7.91 -1.83
N MET A 23 -28.30 -7.59 -0.54
CA MET A 23 -29.39 -7.34 0.42
C MET A 23 -30.26 -6.15 0.02
N ILE A 24 -29.65 -5.05 -0.46
CA ILE A 24 -30.38 -3.85 -0.93
C ILE A 24 -31.23 -4.19 -2.15
N ASN A 25 -30.67 -4.86 -3.15
CA ASN A 25 -31.38 -5.26 -4.36
C ASN A 25 -32.57 -6.18 -4.03
N GLN A 26 -32.39 -7.13 -3.11
CA GLN A 26 -33.46 -8.03 -2.64
C GLN A 26 -34.56 -7.28 -1.87
N HIS A 27 -34.20 -6.36 -0.99
CA HIS A 27 -35.17 -5.64 -0.17
C HIS A 27 -36.02 -4.65 -0.98
N TYR A 28 -35.38 -3.86 -1.84
CA TYR A 28 -36.05 -2.81 -2.62
C TYR A 28 -36.53 -3.27 -4.00
N GLN A 29 -36.24 -4.51 -4.40
CA GLN A 29 -36.59 -5.06 -5.71
C GLN A 29 -36.03 -4.20 -6.87
N ILE A 30 -34.80 -3.73 -6.71
CA ILE A 30 -34.05 -2.94 -7.69
C ILE A 30 -32.79 -3.70 -8.15
N LYS A 31 -32.13 -3.18 -9.18
CA LYS A 31 -30.85 -3.72 -9.68
C LYS A 31 -29.82 -2.61 -9.78
N LEU A 32 -29.13 -2.38 -8.67
CA LEU A 32 -27.96 -1.51 -8.63
C LEU A 32 -26.75 -2.18 -9.30
N PRO A 33 -25.87 -1.40 -9.96
CA PRO A 33 -24.67 -1.93 -10.58
C PRO A 33 -23.65 -2.38 -9.52
N ASN A 34 -22.82 -3.37 -9.86
CA ASN A 34 -21.77 -3.88 -8.96
C ASN A 34 -20.74 -2.81 -8.55
N ASP A 35 -20.67 -1.69 -9.27
CA ASP A 35 -19.81 -0.56 -8.91
C ASP A 35 -20.24 0.11 -7.60
N GLU A 36 -21.50 -0.03 -7.19
CA GLU A 36 -21.98 0.45 -5.88
C GLU A 36 -21.38 -0.34 -4.72
N ALA A 37 -20.97 -1.59 -4.93
CA ALA A 37 -20.32 -2.39 -3.89
C ALA A 37 -18.98 -1.78 -3.45
N SER A 38 -18.24 -1.15 -4.37
CA SER A 38 -17.00 -0.43 -4.04
C SER A 38 -17.28 0.82 -3.20
N SER A 39 -18.39 1.51 -3.47
CA SER A 39 -18.84 2.67 -2.68
C SER A 39 -19.23 2.27 -1.26
N ILE A 40 -20.00 1.18 -1.11
CA ILE A 40 -20.37 0.62 0.19
C ILE A 40 -19.12 0.21 0.99
N ALA A 41 -18.23 -0.57 0.36
CA ALA A 41 -16.97 -0.99 0.97
C ALA A 41 -16.12 0.20 1.43
N PHE A 42 -16.03 1.23 0.60
CA PHE A 42 -15.32 2.46 0.92
C PHE A 42 -15.90 3.15 2.17
N HIS A 43 -17.22 3.29 2.27
CA HIS A 43 -17.85 3.85 3.47
C HIS A 43 -17.57 3.03 4.74
N LEU A 44 -17.52 1.70 4.63
CA LEU A 44 -17.19 0.82 5.75
C LEU A 44 -15.74 1.00 6.23
N ILE A 45 -14.78 1.12 5.30
CA ILE A 45 -13.37 1.35 5.62
C ILE A 45 -13.20 2.68 6.37
N ASN A 46 -13.85 3.75 5.89
CA ASN A 46 -13.74 5.05 6.56
C ASN A 46 -14.36 5.00 7.96
N ALA A 47 -15.47 4.28 8.14
CA ALA A 47 -16.10 4.10 9.44
C ALA A 47 -15.24 3.26 10.41
N SER A 48 -14.49 2.28 9.91
CA SER A 48 -13.65 1.39 10.74
C SER A 48 -12.29 2.00 11.08
N GLU A 49 -11.67 2.73 10.15
CA GLU A 49 -10.34 3.31 10.34
C GLU A 49 -10.36 4.68 11.04
N GLY A 50 -11.53 5.31 11.21
CA GLY A 50 -11.65 6.64 11.83
C GLY A 50 -10.91 7.74 11.07
N SER A 51 -10.63 7.52 9.78
CA SER A 51 -9.90 8.44 8.90
C SER A 51 -10.87 9.21 8.00
N GLU A 52 -10.46 10.41 7.56
CA GLU A 52 -11.23 11.14 6.57
C GLU A 52 -11.16 10.47 5.19
N LEU A 53 -12.25 10.56 4.43
CA LEU A 53 -12.39 10.04 3.06
C LEU A 53 -11.19 10.38 2.16
N ASN A 54 -10.62 11.58 2.33
CA ASN A 54 -9.52 12.08 1.53
C ASN A 54 -8.19 11.36 1.84
N ASP A 55 -8.02 10.86 3.06
CA ASP A 55 -6.74 10.30 3.50
C ASP A 55 -6.56 8.87 3.01
N SER A 56 -7.60 8.03 3.08
CA SER A 56 -7.59 6.68 2.52
C SER A 56 -7.24 6.68 1.03
N VAL A 57 -7.79 7.63 0.27
CA VAL A 57 -7.49 7.79 -1.16
C VAL A 57 -6.03 8.19 -1.39
N LYS A 58 -5.51 9.17 -0.64
CA LYS A 58 -4.09 9.57 -0.74
C LYS A 58 -3.14 8.44 -0.38
N ILE A 59 -3.49 7.64 0.63
CA ILE A 59 -2.73 6.45 1.02
C ILE A 59 -2.66 5.49 -0.16
N MET A 60 -3.80 5.11 -0.74
CA MET A 60 -3.88 4.17 -1.86
C MET A 60 -3.11 4.66 -3.09
N GLN A 61 -3.19 5.96 -3.40
CA GLN A 61 -2.39 6.57 -4.46
C GLN A 61 -0.89 6.43 -4.19
N GLY A 62 -0.45 6.74 -2.97
CA GLY A 62 0.96 6.57 -2.58
C GLY A 62 1.44 5.12 -2.66
N VAL A 63 0.61 4.18 -2.22
CA VAL A 63 0.89 2.74 -2.34
C VAL A 63 1.04 2.35 -3.82
N ASN A 64 0.11 2.74 -4.68
CA ASN A 64 0.16 2.44 -6.11
C ASN A 64 1.42 3.01 -6.79
N ASP A 65 1.77 4.25 -6.49
CA ASP A 65 2.94 4.90 -7.06
C ASP A 65 4.23 4.19 -6.64
N ILE A 66 4.34 3.76 -5.37
CA ILE A 66 5.49 2.97 -4.89
C ILE A 66 5.55 1.61 -5.58
N LEU A 67 4.43 0.90 -5.73
CA LEU A 67 4.40 -0.38 -6.44
C LEU A 67 4.86 -0.23 -7.89
N ALA A 68 4.45 0.85 -8.57
CA ALA A 68 4.87 1.13 -9.94
C ALA A 68 6.38 1.37 -10.04
N ILE A 69 6.98 2.07 -9.07
CA ILE A 69 8.44 2.24 -8.97
C ILE A 69 9.11 0.88 -8.81
N VAL A 70 8.62 0.05 -7.89
CA VAL A 70 9.18 -1.30 -7.64
C VAL A 70 9.11 -2.17 -8.89
N GLU A 71 7.96 -2.23 -9.57
CA GLU A 71 7.81 -3.00 -10.82
C GLU A 71 8.74 -2.51 -11.93
N THR A 72 8.91 -1.19 -12.05
CA THR A 72 9.77 -0.56 -13.05
C THR A 72 11.24 -0.89 -12.79
N ASP A 73 11.70 -0.71 -11.55
CA ASP A 73 13.10 -0.89 -11.18
C ASP A 73 13.52 -2.37 -11.14
N LEU A 74 12.59 -3.27 -10.83
CA LEU A 74 12.83 -4.71 -10.86
C LEU A 74 12.60 -5.33 -12.24
N GLY A 75 11.96 -4.62 -13.17
CA GLY A 75 11.64 -5.12 -14.51
C GLY A 75 10.66 -6.29 -14.52
N THR A 76 9.81 -6.42 -13.49
CA THR A 76 8.86 -7.53 -13.34
C THR A 76 7.54 -7.08 -12.74
N LYS A 77 6.47 -7.80 -13.05
CA LYS A 77 5.15 -7.60 -12.43
C LYS A 77 5.06 -8.33 -11.09
N LEU A 78 4.49 -7.67 -10.09
CA LEU A 78 4.32 -8.28 -8.78
C LEU A 78 3.12 -9.24 -8.79
N ASN A 79 3.25 -10.38 -8.12
CA ASN A 79 2.16 -11.35 -8.02
C ASN A 79 1.15 -10.92 -6.93
N GLU A 80 0.03 -10.32 -7.37
CA GLU A 80 -1.02 -9.80 -6.49
C GLU A 80 -1.78 -10.87 -5.68
N GLU A 81 -1.65 -12.14 -6.06
CA GLU A 81 -2.25 -13.28 -5.37
C GLU A 81 -1.33 -13.82 -4.27
N SER A 82 -0.07 -13.35 -4.20
CA SER A 82 0.89 -13.85 -3.21
C SER A 82 0.69 -13.26 -1.82
N LEU A 83 1.05 -14.06 -0.80
CA LEU A 83 1.06 -13.61 0.60
C LEU A 83 2.08 -12.48 0.83
N ASP A 84 3.22 -12.52 0.14
CA ASP A 84 4.26 -11.50 0.32
C ASP A 84 3.85 -10.16 -0.29
N TYR A 85 3.15 -10.18 -1.43
CA TYR A 85 2.51 -8.97 -1.96
C TYR A 85 1.47 -8.41 -0.98
N SER A 86 0.58 -9.26 -0.46
CA SER A 86 -0.45 -8.85 0.49
C SER A 86 0.14 -8.19 1.74
N ARG A 87 1.22 -8.77 2.30
CA ARG A 87 1.97 -8.16 3.41
C ARG A 87 2.60 -6.84 3.01
N PHE A 88 3.24 -6.78 1.85
CA PHE A 88 3.86 -5.54 1.37
C PHE A 88 2.85 -4.40 1.25
N ILE A 89 1.64 -4.66 0.76
CA ILE A 89 0.56 -3.67 0.73
C ILE A 89 0.23 -3.16 2.13
N ILE A 90 0.08 -4.05 3.12
CA ILE A 90 -0.21 -3.65 4.51
C ILE A 90 0.89 -2.70 5.01
N HIS A 91 2.15 -3.04 4.77
CA HIS A 91 3.28 -2.23 5.21
C HIS A 91 3.40 -0.90 4.46
N LEU A 92 3.10 -0.87 3.16
CA LEU A 92 3.01 0.37 2.39
C LEU A 92 1.86 1.26 2.88
N LYS A 93 0.70 0.70 3.25
CA LYS A 93 -0.40 1.46 3.84
C LYS A 93 0.03 2.12 5.17
N PHE A 94 0.71 1.39 6.05
CA PHE A 94 1.24 1.95 7.29
C PHE A 94 2.31 3.01 7.06
N PHE A 95 3.23 2.76 6.13
CA PHE A 95 4.25 3.73 5.74
C PHE A 95 3.62 5.01 5.17
N MET A 96 2.63 4.90 4.29
CA MET A 96 1.93 6.07 3.74
C MET A 96 1.12 6.83 4.79
N LYS A 97 0.50 6.13 5.77
CA LYS A 97 -0.10 6.79 6.95
C LYS A 97 0.95 7.61 7.70
N LYS A 98 2.13 7.04 7.96
CA LYS A 98 3.24 7.74 8.62
C LYS A 98 3.67 8.99 7.84
N VAL A 99 3.84 8.86 6.52
CA VAL A 99 4.21 9.94 5.60
C VAL A 99 3.18 11.08 5.62
N LEU A 100 1.89 10.76 5.52
CA LEU A 100 0.83 11.77 5.40
C LEU A 100 0.53 12.50 6.71
N PHE A 101 0.56 11.78 7.83
CA PHE A 101 0.23 12.35 9.14
C PHE A 101 1.45 12.80 9.93
N ASN A 102 2.64 12.71 9.32
CA ASN A 102 3.92 13.08 9.91
C ASN A 102 4.11 12.53 11.34
N VAL A 103 3.68 11.28 11.54
CA VAL A 103 3.84 10.60 12.83
C VAL A 103 5.31 10.16 12.92
N GLY A 104 6.16 11.10 13.34
CA GLY A 104 7.56 10.83 13.60
C GLY A 104 7.69 9.82 14.73
N PHE A 105 8.11 8.61 14.41
CA PHE A 105 8.76 7.77 15.42
C PHE A 105 10.17 8.33 15.62
N THR A 106 10.54 8.49 16.88
CA THR A 106 11.87 8.87 17.31
C THR A 106 12.89 7.95 16.65
N ASP A 107 13.84 8.58 15.96
CA ASP A 107 14.99 7.96 15.31
C ASP A 107 15.79 7.15 16.34
N ASN A 108 15.41 5.89 16.50
CA ASN A 108 16.30 4.92 17.11
C ASN A 108 17.26 4.55 16.00
N SER A 109 18.45 5.14 16.02
CA SER A 109 19.54 4.79 15.12
C SER A 109 19.80 3.29 15.21
N VAL A 110 19.14 2.50 14.36
CA VAL A 110 19.39 1.07 14.34
C VAL A 110 20.70 0.90 13.59
N ASN A 111 21.76 0.58 14.34
CA ASN A 111 22.99 0.04 13.78
C ASN A 111 22.64 -1.34 13.19
N ASN A 112 22.00 -1.34 12.02
CA ASN A 112 21.38 -2.52 11.47
C ASN A 112 22.37 -3.13 10.47
N VAL A 113 23.18 -4.07 10.95
CA VAL A 113 24.08 -4.90 10.14
C VAL A 113 23.35 -5.45 8.91
N ILE A 114 22.08 -5.82 9.07
CA ILE A 114 21.18 -6.29 8.01
C ILE A 114 20.99 -5.23 6.90
N TYR A 115 20.81 -3.95 7.26
CA TYR A 115 20.66 -2.87 6.28
C TYR A 115 21.94 -2.69 5.46
N SER A 116 23.09 -2.67 6.12
CA SER A 116 24.38 -2.58 5.42
C SER A 116 24.65 -3.78 4.52
N GLU A 117 24.24 -4.98 4.94
CA GLU A 117 24.41 -6.21 4.16
C GLU A 117 23.51 -6.21 2.92
N LEU A 118 22.23 -5.86 3.08
CA LEU A 118 21.27 -5.72 1.97
C LEU A 118 21.73 -4.71 0.92
N ILE A 119 22.25 -3.55 1.35
CA ILE A 119 22.77 -2.53 0.44
C ILE A 119 23.98 -3.05 -0.35
N ARG A 120 24.89 -3.74 0.32
CA ARG A 120 26.12 -4.25 -0.29
C ARG A 120 25.83 -5.33 -1.35
N GLU A 121 24.79 -6.12 -1.15
CA GLU A 121 24.53 -7.31 -1.96
C GLU A 121 23.58 -7.08 -3.13
N ASN A 122 22.89 -5.93 -3.19
CA ASN A 122 21.81 -5.74 -4.15
C ASN A 122 21.69 -4.29 -4.65
N GLU A 123 22.47 -3.95 -5.68
CA GLU A 123 22.46 -2.63 -6.31
C GLU A 123 21.07 -2.22 -6.85
N LEU A 124 20.32 -3.18 -7.41
CA LEU A 124 18.95 -2.95 -7.88
C LEU A 124 18.02 -2.52 -6.73
N LEU A 125 18.15 -3.14 -5.56
CA LEU A 125 17.38 -2.79 -4.37
C LEU A 125 17.73 -1.39 -3.86
N VAL A 126 19.02 -1.04 -3.88
CA VAL A 126 19.49 0.30 -3.49
C VAL A 126 18.91 1.36 -4.41
N ASN A 127 18.97 1.14 -5.73
CA ASN A 127 18.42 2.06 -6.72
C ASN A 127 16.90 2.20 -6.58
N CYS A 128 16.20 1.08 -6.38
CA CYS A 128 14.76 1.09 -6.15
C CYS A 128 14.37 1.90 -4.90
N MET A 129 15.08 1.69 -3.80
CA MET A 129 14.84 2.45 -2.59
C MET A 129 15.18 3.94 -2.76
N ALA A 130 16.21 4.28 -3.53
CA ALA A 130 16.54 5.67 -3.85
C ALA A 130 15.42 6.36 -4.66
N HIS A 131 14.82 5.66 -5.63
CA HIS A 131 13.66 6.18 -6.38
C HIS A 131 12.43 6.36 -5.49
N ILE A 132 12.11 5.39 -4.63
CA ILE A 132 11.00 5.51 -3.66
C ILE A 132 11.24 6.70 -2.74
N LYS A 133 12.45 6.84 -2.19
CA LYS A 133 12.81 7.95 -1.29
C LYS A 133 12.62 9.30 -1.97
N LYS A 134 13.14 9.45 -3.19
CA LYS A 134 13.01 10.66 -4.00
C LYS A 134 11.54 11.00 -4.28
N TYR A 135 10.73 10.00 -4.64
CA TYR A 135 9.30 10.17 -4.85
C TYR A 135 8.59 10.71 -3.60
N ILE A 136 8.87 10.12 -2.43
CA ILE A 136 8.25 10.53 -1.16
C ILE A 136 8.68 11.95 -0.76
N GLU A 137 9.98 12.26 -0.85
CA GLU A 137 10.51 13.58 -0.54
C GLU A 137 9.90 14.67 -1.43
N GLN A 138 9.78 14.41 -2.73
CA GLN A 138 9.26 15.38 -3.69
C GLN A 138 7.76 15.61 -3.58
N LYS A 139 6.98 14.56 -3.30
CA LYS A 139 5.51 14.64 -3.31
C LYS A 139 4.91 14.97 -1.96
N TYR A 140 5.56 14.56 -0.86
CA TYR A 140 5.00 14.68 0.50
C TYR A 140 5.87 15.49 1.45
N SER A 141 7.02 16.00 1.01
CA SER A 141 7.97 16.73 1.87
C SER A 141 8.38 15.93 3.12
N TYR A 142 8.45 14.61 2.97
CA TYR A 142 8.81 13.68 4.05
C TYR A 142 10.12 12.97 3.68
N THR A 143 11.05 12.87 4.64
CA THR A 143 12.29 12.10 4.46
C THR A 143 12.16 10.76 5.18
N PRO A 144 12.06 9.64 4.44
CA PRO A 144 12.06 8.30 5.02
C PRO A 144 13.30 8.05 5.90
N SER A 145 13.09 7.48 7.08
CA SER A 145 14.19 7.08 7.97
C SER A 145 14.91 5.83 7.45
N SER A 146 16.06 5.51 8.05
CA SER A 146 16.77 4.26 7.76
C SER A 146 15.93 3.02 8.11
N GLU A 147 15.12 3.10 9.16
CA GLU A 147 14.17 2.04 9.55
C GLU A 147 13.07 1.86 8.49
N ASP A 148 12.47 2.95 8.01
CA ASP A 148 11.49 2.88 6.93
C ASP A 148 12.09 2.23 5.67
N CYS A 149 13.30 2.66 5.32
CA CYS A 149 14.03 2.12 4.17
C CYS A 149 14.32 0.63 4.33
N LEU A 150 14.85 0.20 5.49
CA LEU A 150 15.12 -1.20 5.76
C LEU A 150 13.86 -2.06 5.65
N TYR A 151 12.76 -1.59 6.23
CA TYR A 151 11.52 -2.33 6.24
C TYR A 151 10.99 -2.55 4.82
N LEU A 152 10.96 -1.50 4.01
CA LEU A 152 10.59 -1.59 2.60
C LEU A 152 11.54 -2.52 1.83
N MET A 153 12.85 -2.40 2.04
CA MET A 153 13.85 -3.25 1.40
C MET A 153 13.63 -4.74 1.69
N ILE A 154 13.32 -5.12 2.93
CA ILE A 154 13.03 -6.51 3.31
C ILE A 154 11.84 -7.06 2.53
N HIS A 155 10.78 -6.26 2.37
CA HIS A 155 9.59 -6.70 1.63
C HIS A 155 9.84 -6.79 0.11
N ILE A 156 10.60 -5.85 -0.46
CA ILE A 156 10.99 -5.89 -1.87
C ILE A 156 11.82 -7.14 -2.16
N VAL A 157 12.78 -7.49 -1.29
CA VAL A 157 13.56 -8.73 -1.42
C VAL A 157 12.68 -9.97 -1.39
N LYS A 158 11.72 -10.05 -0.45
CA LYS A 158 10.82 -11.20 -0.35
C LYS A 158 9.97 -11.39 -1.59
N ILE A 159 9.49 -10.29 -2.20
CA ILE A 159 8.71 -10.38 -3.43
C ILE A 159 9.59 -10.78 -4.63
N LYS A 160 10.85 -10.33 -4.67
CA LYS A 160 11.81 -10.70 -5.73
C LYS A 160 12.26 -12.16 -5.66
N SER A 161 12.51 -12.70 -4.46
CA SER A 161 13.15 -14.01 -4.28
C SER A 161 12.27 -15.23 -4.66
N ILE A 162 11.10 -15.04 -5.25
CA ILE A 162 10.17 -16.11 -5.66
C ILE A 162 10.06 -16.22 -7.21
N GLN A 163 10.89 -15.52 -7.98
CA GLN A 163 10.94 -15.65 -9.45
C GLN A 163 12.20 -16.35 -9.95
#